data_AF-E4XNE2-F1
#
_entry.id   AF-E4XNE2-F1
#
_cell.length_a   1.000
_cell.length_b   1.000
_cell.length_c   1.000
_cell.angle_alpha   90.00
_cell.angle_beta   90.00
_cell.angle_gamma   90.00
#
_symmetry.space_group_name_H-M   'P 1'
#
loop_
_entity.id
_entity.type
_entity.pdbx_description
1 polymer ?
#
loop_
_entity_poly.entity_id
_entity_poly.type
_entity_poly.pdbx_seq_one_letter_code
_entity_poly.pdbx_strand_id
1 'polypeptide(L)'
;MKLSLSTVFAIAAARELDLDNALDRLALIEEKFEDLKALIPESNSNFDSRFDTRFGKMIALAQSSFDNKNCKSTNAPDDESDEVQVFTEGDMCALNGQINSALSSWARNFACQGNGRVHRQIVRKSRKIQNFFHDRQNC
;
A
#
# COMPACT_ATOMS: atom_id res chain seq x y z
N MET A 1 2.13 28.83 -32.49
CA MET A 1 2.70 27.51 -32.16
C MET A 1 2.57 27.31 -30.66
N LYS A 2 1.76 26.34 -30.22
CA LYS A 2 1.50 26.06 -28.80
C LYS A 2 2.63 25.16 -28.28
N LEU A 3 3.48 25.70 -27.40
CA LEU A 3 4.44 24.92 -26.62
C LEU A 3 3.65 24.21 -25.51
N SER A 4 3.40 22.91 -25.70
CA SER A 4 2.93 22.03 -24.65
C SER A 4 4.14 21.73 -23.75
N LEU A 5 4.21 22.44 -22.62
CA LEU A 5 5.05 22.06 -21.50
C LEU A 5 4.32 20.93 -20.75
N SER A 6 4.57 19.69 -21.15
CA SER A 6 4.31 18.53 -20.29
C SER A 6 5.35 18.53 -19.18
N THR A 7 5.09 19.30 -18.12
CA THR A 7 5.82 19.17 -16.86
C THR A 7 5.44 17.85 -16.20
N VAL A 8 6.26 16.82 -16.45
CA VAL A 8 6.27 15.61 -15.63
C VAL A 8 6.91 15.98 -14.30
N PHE A 9 6.10 16.22 -13.28
CA PHE A 9 6.59 16.28 -11.90
C PHE A 9 6.77 14.84 -11.41
N ALA A 10 7.99 14.31 -11.56
CA ALA A 10 8.37 13.12 -10.81
C ALA A 10 8.52 13.53 -9.33
N ILE A 11 7.48 13.32 -8.52
CA ILE A 11 7.60 13.44 -7.06
C ILE A 11 8.33 12.19 -6.57
N ALA A 12 9.64 12.14 -6.77
CA ALA A 12 10.50 11.17 -6.12
C ALA A 12 10.79 11.62 -4.69
N ALA A 13 9.76 11.63 -3.83
CA ALA A 13 9.98 11.59 -2.39
C ALA A 13 10.07 10.10 -2.02
N ALA A 14 11.24 9.49 -2.23
CA ALA A 14 11.60 8.28 -1.53
C ALA A 14 11.68 8.63 -0.03
N ARG A 15 10.53 8.68 0.66
CA ARG A 15 10.49 8.84 2.10
C ARG A 15 11.15 7.59 2.69
N GLU A 16 12.29 7.77 3.34
CA GLU A 16 12.94 6.74 4.15
C GLU A 16 11.90 6.20 5.14
N LEU A 17 11.79 4.89 5.32
CA LEU A 17 10.86 4.30 6.28
C LEU A 17 11.41 4.54 7.69
N ASP A 18 10.89 5.57 8.36
CA ASP A 18 11.30 5.95 9.70
C ASP A 18 10.09 5.99 10.63
N LEU A 19 10.34 5.82 11.93
CA LEU A 19 9.29 5.78 12.94
C LEU A 19 8.42 7.06 12.91
N ASP A 20 9.06 8.22 12.75
CA ASP A 20 8.41 9.53 12.73
C ASP A 20 7.45 9.70 11.53
N ASN A 21 7.59 8.88 10.49
CA ASN A 21 6.72 8.93 9.31
C ASN A 21 5.88 7.68 9.10
N ALA A 22 5.84 6.75 10.05
CA ALA A 22 5.12 5.49 9.90
C ALA A 22 3.63 5.70 9.60
N LEU A 23 2.96 6.64 10.28
CA LEU A 23 1.54 6.93 10.02
C LEU A 23 1.33 7.73 8.73
N ASP A 24 2.19 8.69 8.44
CA ASP A 24 2.20 9.40 7.16
C ASP A 24 2.32 8.43 5.98
N ARG A 25 3.09 7.36 6.15
CA ARG A 25 3.27 6.33 5.13
C ARG A 25 1.98 5.53 4.91
N LEU A 26 1.22 5.22 5.97
CA LEU A 26 -0.11 4.63 5.82
C LEU A 26 -1.08 5.59 5.13
N ALA A 27 -1.09 6.86 5.51
CA ALA A 27 -1.93 7.87 4.88
C ALA A 27 -1.63 8.01 3.37
N LEU A 28 -0.35 7.99 2.99
CA LEU A 28 0.05 7.98 1.57
C LEU A 28 -0.41 6.70 0.86
N ILE A 29 -0.32 5.53 1.51
CA ILE A 29 -0.81 4.27 0.94
C ILE A 29 -2.34 4.33 0.71
N GLU A 30 -3.08 4.93 1.66
CA GLU A 30 -4.52 5.18 1.53
C GLU A 30 -4.84 6.14 0.38
N GLU A 31 -4.10 7.24 0.25
CA GLU A 31 -4.24 8.18 -0.88
C GLU A 31 -4.03 7.46 -2.23
N LYS A 32 -2.96 6.68 -2.36
CA LYS A 32 -2.66 5.95 -3.60
C LYS A 32 -3.68 4.86 -3.90
N PHE A 33 -4.34 4.32 -2.88
CA PHE A 33 -5.45 3.39 -3.06
C PHE A 33 -6.70 4.09 -3.63
N GLU A 34 -6.99 5.32 -3.21
CA GLU A 34 -8.05 6.12 -3.84
C GLU A 34 -7.71 6.48 -5.29
N ASP A 35 -6.43 6.81 -5.58
CA ASP A 35 -5.96 7.00 -6.96
C ASP A 35 -6.18 5.73 -7.80
N LEU A 36 -5.87 4.55 -7.24
CA LEU A 36 -6.12 3.26 -7.91
C LEU A 36 -7.61 3.05 -8.18
N LYS A 37 -8.49 3.39 -7.22
CA LYS A 37 -9.94 3.26 -7.40
C LYS A 37 -10.46 4.16 -8.50
N ALA A 38 -9.94 5.38 -8.63
CA ALA A 38 -10.31 6.30 -9.70
C ALA A 38 -9.96 5.78 -11.11
N LEU A 39 -9.02 4.82 -11.20
CA LEU A 39 -8.66 4.15 -12.46
C LEU A 39 -9.56 2.95 -12.80
N ILE A 40 -10.41 2.48 -11.87
CA ILE A 40 -11.29 1.33 -12.10
C ILE A 40 -12.43 1.73 -13.06
N PRO A 41 -12.69 0.97 -14.14
CA PRO A 41 -13.82 1.25 -15.03
C PRO A 41 -15.19 1.18 -14.32
N GLU A 42 -16.06 2.17 -14.59
CA GLU A 42 -17.36 2.39 -13.91
C GLU A 42 -18.35 1.20 -13.96
N SER A 43 -18.19 0.26 -14.88
CA SER A 43 -19.13 -0.86 -15.09
C SER A 43 -19.10 -1.96 -14.02
N ASN A 44 -18.28 -1.82 -12.98
CA ASN A 44 -17.96 -2.85 -12.00
C ASN A 44 -18.77 -2.72 -10.69
N SER A 45 -20.10 -2.82 -10.79
CA SER A 45 -21.08 -2.34 -9.78
C SER A 45 -20.98 -2.87 -8.34
N ASN A 46 -20.26 -3.96 -8.07
CA ASN A 46 -20.02 -4.46 -6.69
C ASN A 46 -18.55 -4.72 -6.38
N PHE A 47 -17.66 -4.61 -7.38
CA PHE A 47 -16.26 -4.91 -7.17
C PHE A 47 -15.58 -3.80 -6.37
N ASP A 48 -15.80 -2.54 -6.77
CA ASP A 48 -15.20 -1.37 -6.13
C ASP A 48 -15.52 -1.33 -4.63
N SER A 49 -16.79 -1.36 -4.25
CA SER A 49 -17.21 -1.39 -2.83
C SER A 49 -16.60 -2.56 -2.04
N ARG A 50 -16.45 -3.74 -2.65
CA ARG A 50 -15.82 -4.90 -2.01
C ARG A 50 -14.32 -4.73 -1.89
N PHE A 51 -13.67 -4.12 -2.88
CA PHE A 51 -12.24 -3.83 -2.88
C PHE A 51 -11.92 -2.83 -1.79
N ASP A 52 -12.66 -1.72 -1.75
CA ASP A 52 -12.63 -0.68 -0.73
C ASP A 52 -12.82 -1.26 0.68
N THR A 53 -13.89 -2.03 0.90
CA THR A 53 -14.15 -2.67 2.20
C THR A 53 -13.01 -3.58 2.66
N ARG A 54 -12.39 -4.34 1.73
CA ARG A 54 -11.29 -5.26 2.08
C ARG A 54 -10.04 -4.46 2.44
N PHE A 55 -9.74 -3.41 1.68
CA PHE A 55 -8.61 -2.53 1.92
C PHE A 55 -8.77 -1.75 3.23
N GLY A 56 -9.92 -1.11 3.46
CA GLY A 56 -10.20 -0.39 4.71
C GLY A 56 -10.06 -1.27 5.96
N LYS A 57 -10.52 -2.53 5.92
CA LYS A 57 -10.31 -3.49 7.02
C LYS A 57 -8.84 -3.83 7.27
N MET A 58 -8.03 -3.84 6.22
CA MET A 58 -6.62 -4.13 6.30
C MET A 58 -5.84 -2.92 6.83
N ILE A 59 -6.18 -1.71 6.40
CA ILE A 59 -5.65 -0.45 6.93
C ILE A 59 -5.99 -0.29 8.41
N ALA A 60 -7.24 -0.52 8.81
CA ALA A 60 -7.63 -0.47 10.23
C ALA A 60 -6.83 -1.48 11.08
N LEU A 61 -6.52 -2.66 10.53
CA LEU A 61 -5.63 -3.62 11.20
C LEU A 61 -4.19 -3.10 11.29
N ALA A 62 -3.68 -2.47 10.23
CA ALA A 62 -2.36 -1.85 10.24
C ALA A 62 -2.27 -0.75 11.30
N GLN A 63 -3.16 0.23 11.28
CA GLN A 63 -3.22 1.33 12.25
C GLN A 63 -3.33 0.84 13.69
N SER A 64 -4.21 -0.14 13.97
CA SER A 64 -4.36 -0.72 15.32
C SER A 64 -3.17 -1.57 15.77
N SER A 65 -2.31 -2.00 14.85
CA SER A 65 -1.10 -2.76 15.17
C SER A 65 0.12 -1.88 15.42
N PHE A 66 0.04 -0.59 15.15
CA PHE A 66 1.10 0.36 15.40
C PHE A 66 1.15 0.75 16.88
N ASP A 67 2.34 0.72 17.50
CA ASP A 67 2.53 1.10 18.90
C ASP A 67 3.63 2.14 19.13
N ASN A 68 3.87 2.99 18.13
CA ASN A 68 4.95 4.00 18.13
C ASN A 68 6.34 3.38 18.31
N LYS A 69 6.58 2.20 17.72
CA LYS A 69 7.91 1.57 17.66
C LYS A 69 8.21 1.01 16.28
N ASN A 70 9.50 0.88 16.01
CA ASN A 70 10.00 0.03 14.93
C ASN A 70 10.26 -1.37 15.50
N CYS A 71 9.53 -2.36 14.99
CA CYS A 71 9.65 -3.77 15.36
C CYS A 71 10.18 -4.65 14.22
N LYS A 72 10.90 -4.05 13.24
CA LYS A 72 11.54 -4.77 12.13
C LYS A 72 12.37 -5.96 12.60
N SER A 73 13.23 -5.76 13.60
CA SER A 73 14.10 -6.82 14.15
C SER A 73 13.32 -8.03 14.68
N THR A 74 12.10 -7.82 15.18
CA THR A 74 11.22 -8.88 15.68
C THR A 74 10.38 -9.51 14.56
N ASN A 75 9.93 -8.70 13.60
CA ASN A 75 8.99 -9.09 12.56
C ASN A 75 9.65 -9.72 11.32
N ALA A 76 10.82 -9.20 10.93
CA ALA A 76 11.57 -9.59 9.75
C ALA A 76 13.08 -9.53 10.05
N PRO A 77 13.60 -10.48 10.85
CA PRO A 77 15.01 -10.48 11.27
C PRO A 77 16.01 -10.69 10.11
N ASP A 78 15.56 -11.23 8.97
CA ASP A 78 16.40 -11.51 7.79
C ASP A 78 15.86 -10.80 6.53
N ASP A 79 16.71 -9.97 5.91
CA ASP A 79 16.86 -9.55 4.50
C ASP A 79 15.67 -9.52 3.52
N GLU A 80 14.42 -9.38 3.95
CA GLU A 80 13.37 -8.89 3.04
C GLU A 80 13.59 -7.40 2.81
N SER A 81 14.33 -7.07 1.75
CA SER A 81 14.68 -5.70 1.35
C SER A 81 13.44 -4.81 1.35
N ASP A 82 13.53 -3.69 2.07
CA ASP A 82 12.53 -2.63 1.95
C ASP A 82 12.63 -2.05 0.53
N GLU A 83 11.72 -2.45 -0.35
CA GLU A 83 11.64 -1.90 -1.70
C GLU A 83 11.42 -0.39 -1.61
N VAL A 84 12.23 0.37 -2.36
CA VAL A 84 12.03 1.81 -2.56
C VAL A 84 10.68 1.99 -3.24
N GLN A 85 9.72 2.51 -2.48
CA GLN A 85 8.34 2.62 -2.93
C GLN A 85 8.12 3.89 -3.74
N VAL A 86 8.38 3.81 -5.04
CA VAL A 86 7.93 4.82 -6.01
C VAL A 86 6.56 4.39 -6.52
N PHE A 87 5.54 5.23 -6.31
CA PHE A 87 4.22 5.00 -6.88
C PHE A 87 4.19 5.53 -8.32
N THR A 88 3.92 4.67 -9.29
CA THR A 88 3.76 5.04 -10.69
C THR A 88 2.31 5.40 -10.95
N GLU A 89 2.10 6.59 -11.50
CA GLU A 89 0.78 7.08 -11.88
C GLU A 89 0.35 6.50 -13.24
N GLY A 90 -0.96 6.28 -13.43
CA GLY A 90 -1.56 5.93 -14.73
C GLY A 90 -1.53 4.45 -15.14
N ASP A 91 -0.71 3.61 -14.49
CA ASP A 91 -0.77 2.15 -14.62
C ASP A 91 -1.40 1.53 -13.36
N MET A 92 -2.66 1.12 -13.47
CA MET A 92 -3.41 0.57 -12.34
C MET A 92 -2.83 -0.76 -11.82
N CYS A 93 -2.22 -1.57 -12.70
CA CYS A 93 -1.65 -2.86 -12.31
C CYS A 93 -0.34 -2.66 -11.55
N ALA A 94 0.51 -1.77 -12.04
CA ALA A 94 1.73 -1.38 -11.34
C ALA A 94 1.41 -0.74 -9.98
N LEU A 95 0.43 0.19 -9.94
CA LEU A 95 0.01 0.88 -8.72
C LEU A 95 -0.54 -0.09 -7.67
N ASN A 96 -1.36 -1.07 -8.07
CA ASN A 96 -1.84 -2.14 -7.17
C ASN A 96 -0.68 -2.97 -6.57
N GLY A 97 0.33 -3.28 -7.38
CA GLY A 97 1.55 -3.96 -6.91
C GLY A 97 2.34 -3.14 -5.89
N GLN A 98 2.52 -1.85 -6.17
CA GLN A 98 3.24 -0.91 -5.31
C GLN A 98 2.52 -0.68 -3.97
N ILE A 99 1.20 -0.52 -3.98
CA ILE A 99 0.39 -0.42 -2.74
C ILE A 99 0.61 -1.65 -1.86
N ASN A 100 0.55 -2.85 -2.45
CA ASN A 100 0.77 -4.09 -1.72
C ASN A 100 2.21 -4.21 -1.16
N SER A 101 3.21 -3.80 -1.94
CA SER A 101 4.60 -3.80 -1.49
C SER A 101 4.82 -2.80 -0.35
N ALA A 102 4.33 -1.57 -0.50
CA ALA A 102 4.42 -0.52 0.50
C ALA A 102 3.79 -0.93 1.83
N LEU A 103 2.61 -1.54 1.78
CA LEU A 103 1.95 -2.01 3.00
C LEU A 103 2.67 -3.22 3.63
N SER A 104 3.17 -4.13 2.80
CA SER A 104 3.93 -5.28 3.30
C SER A 104 5.21 -4.84 3.99
N SER A 105 5.92 -3.87 3.42
CA SER A 105 7.09 -3.24 4.05
C SER A 105 6.69 -2.51 5.34
N TRP A 106 5.64 -1.68 5.32
CA TRP A 106 5.15 -1.01 6.52
C TRP A 106 4.85 -2.00 7.65
N ALA A 107 4.15 -3.10 7.34
CA ALA A 107 3.77 -4.10 8.34
C ALA A 107 4.99 -4.80 8.96
N ARG A 108 6.03 -5.10 8.17
CA ARG A 108 7.28 -5.68 8.71
C ARG A 108 7.97 -4.71 9.66
N ASN A 109 7.99 -3.42 9.35
CA ASN A 109 8.68 -2.43 10.15
C ASN A 109 7.88 -2.01 11.41
N PHE A 110 6.57 -1.86 11.32
CA PHE A 110 5.78 -1.10 12.31
C PHE A 110 4.54 -1.82 12.88
N ALA A 111 4.16 -3.00 12.37
CA ALA A 111 3.03 -3.75 12.93
C ALA A 111 3.50 -4.58 14.15
N CYS A 112 3.50 -3.94 15.32
CA CYS A 112 4.13 -4.45 16.53
C CYS A 112 3.14 -5.08 17.53
N GLN A 113 1.87 -4.66 17.51
CA GLN A 113 0.84 -5.11 18.45
C GLN A 113 -0.33 -5.82 17.78
N GLY A 114 -0.91 -6.79 18.49
CA GLY A 114 -2.08 -7.54 18.05
C GLY A 114 -1.99 -9.04 18.34
N ASN A 115 -3.06 -9.75 18.03
CA ASN A 115 -3.13 -11.19 18.29
C ASN A 115 -2.23 -11.96 17.32
N GLY A 116 -1.20 -12.62 17.85
CA GLY A 116 -0.28 -13.47 17.08
C GLY A 116 0.66 -12.67 16.17
N ARG A 117 1.07 -13.26 15.05
CA ARG A 117 1.99 -12.61 14.09
C ARG A 117 1.25 -11.61 13.19
N VAL A 118 0.90 -10.45 13.75
CA VAL A 118 0.06 -9.43 13.09
C VAL A 118 0.65 -8.92 11.76
N HIS A 119 1.96 -8.68 11.69
CA HIS A 119 2.64 -8.29 10.44
C HIS A 119 2.38 -9.32 9.32
N ARG A 120 2.43 -10.62 9.62
CA ARG A 120 2.14 -11.68 8.63
C ARG A 120 0.68 -11.70 8.21
N GLN A 121 -0.22 -11.33 9.11
CA GLN A 121 -1.65 -11.24 8.78
C GLN A 121 -1.89 -10.11 7.79
N ILE A 122 -1.28 -8.93 8.03
CA ILE A 122 -1.37 -7.78 7.13
C ILE A 122 -0.77 -8.14 5.76
N VAL A 123 0.46 -8.65 5.71
CA VAL A 123 1.12 -9.08 4.46
C VAL A 123 0.25 -10.08 3.68
N ARG A 124 -0.31 -11.09 4.34
CA ARG A 124 -1.19 -12.08 3.69
C ARG A 124 -2.50 -11.49 3.21
N LYS A 125 -3.11 -10.58 3.97
CA LYS A 125 -4.35 -9.90 3.59
C LYS A 125 -4.10 -8.98 2.39
N SER A 126 -2.98 -8.25 2.41
CA SER A 126 -2.52 -7.39 1.31
C SER A 126 -2.40 -8.18 0.01
N ARG A 127 -1.69 -9.32 0.02
CA ARG A 127 -1.57 -10.19 -1.17
C ARG A 127 -2.93 -10.70 -1.68
N LYS A 128 -3.86 -11.02 -0.76
CA LYS A 128 -5.22 -11.43 -1.15
C LYS A 128 -6.00 -10.29 -1.80
N ILE A 129 -5.79 -9.06 -1.36
CA ILE A 129 -6.44 -7.86 -1.92
C ILE A 129 -5.83 -7.54 -3.28
N GLN A 130 -4.50 -7.60 -3.41
CA GLN A 130 -3.79 -7.46 -4.68
C GLN A 130 -4.30 -8.47 -5.71
N ASN A 131 -4.37 -9.75 -5.36
CA ASN A 131 -4.87 -10.80 -6.26
C ASN A 131 -6.35 -10.60 -6.62
N PHE A 132 -7.18 -10.18 -5.65
CA PHE A 132 -8.59 -9.87 -5.91
C PHE A 132 -8.76 -8.77 -6.97
N PHE A 133 -7.85 -7.78 -6.99
CA PHE A 133 -7.82 -6.76 -8.04
C PHE A 133 -7.29 -7.31 -9.37
N HIS A 134 -6.17 -8.03 -9.32
CA HIS A 134 -5.51 -8.65 -10.47
C HIS A 134 -6.48 -9.53 -11.28
N ASP A 135 -7.16 -10.46 -10.61
CA ASP A 135 -8.15 -11.37 -11.20
C ASP A 135 -9.31 -10.64 -11.90
N ARG A 136 -9.65 -9.42 -11.45
CA ARG A 136 -10.78 -8.65 -11.99
C ARG A 136 -10.38 -7.71 -13.11
N GLN A 137 -9.23 -7.04 -12.98
CA GLN A 137 -8.76 -6.04 -13.94
C GLN A 137 -7.85 -6.62 -15.03
N ASN A 138 -7.56 -7.92 -14.97
CA ASN A 138 -6.66 -8.61 -15.90
C ASN A 138 -5.29 -7.93 -15.98
N CYS A 139 -4.81 -7.57 -14.80
CA CYS A 139 -3.39 -7.68 -14.50
C CYS A 139 -3.09 -9.19 -14.44
#